data_AF-M0D3X5-F1
#
_entry.id   AF-M0D3X5-F1
#
_cell.length_a   1.000
_cell.length_b   1.000
_cell.length_c   1.000
_cell.angle_alpha   90.00
_cell.angle_beta   90.00
_cell.angle_gamma   90.00
#
_symmetry.space_group_name_H-M   'P 1'
#
loop_
_entity.id
_entity.type
_entity.pdbx_description
1 polymer ?
#
loop_
_entity_poly.entity_id
_entity_poly.type
_entity_poly.pdbx_seq_one_letter_code
_entity_poly.pdbx_strand_id
1 'polypeptide(L)'
;MQFLYIPSTKSDGTAVSATNLRVSTDEAEAVCRRYSSRWQIENEYKSIKNDFLAKTSSKDYRVRLFYFVFAVLLHNIWRLTDFLLKAAVGEEMDYAPMLTAGECVELVSSTLPPPD
;
A
#
# COMPACT_ATOMS: atom_id res chain seq x y z
N MET A 1 -5.24 -28.97 -0.43
CA MET A 1 -5.86 -27.69 -0.05
C MET A 1 -6.45 -27.88 1.33
N GLN A 2 -6.13 -27.00 2.28
CA GLN A 2 -6.55 -27.06 3.69
C GLN A 2 -7.42 -25.85 4.00
N PHE A 3 -8.43 -26.04 4.86
CA PHE A 3 -9.25 -24.95 5.38
C PHE A 3 -8.84 -24.65 6.82
N LEU A 4 -8.68 -23.36 7.12
CA LEU A 4 -8.40 -22.83 8.45
C LEU A 4 -9.68 -22.20 8.99
N TYR A 5 -10.06 -22.62 10.19
CA TYR A 5 -11.23 -22.09 10.90
C TYR A 5 -10.71 -21.28 12.08
N ILE A 6 -10.99 -19.99 12.07
CA ILE A 6 -10.58 -19.07 13.13
C ILE A 6 -11.79 -18.27 13.62
N PRO A 7 -11.83 -17.86 14.90
CA PRO A 7 -12.84 -16.93 15.38
C PRO A 7 -12.85 -15.65 14.53
N SER A 8 -14.04 -15.22 14.11
CA SER A 8 -14.19 -13.98 13.35
C SER A 8 -13.92 -12.78 14.28
N THR A 9 -13.16 -11.82 13.78
CA THR A 9 -12.94 -10.54 14.48
C THR A 9 -14.05 -9.51 14.21
N LYS A 10 -15.00 -9.81 13.30
CA LYS A 10 -16.06 -8.87 12.87
C LYS A 10 -17.47 -9.31 13.28
N SER A 11 -17.64 -10.56 13.68
CA SER A 11 -18.95 -11.16 13.99
C SER A 11 -18.79 -12.28 15.01
N ASP A 12 -19.87 -12.66 15.68
CA ASP A 12 -19.91 -13.79 16.62
C ASP A 12 -19.92 -15.15 15.89
N GLY A 13 -19.00 -15.34 14.94
CA GLY A 13 -18.96 -16.49 14.05
C GLY A 13 -17.54 -16.95 13.72
N THR A 14 -17.42 -17.91 12.81
CA THR A 14 -16.13 -18.44 12.36
C THR A 14 -15.77 -17.86 11.00
N ALA A 15 -14.55 -17.33 10.86
CA ALA A 15 -13.97 -16.99 9.57
C ALA A 15 -13.22 -18.21 9.00
N VAL A 16 -13.37 -18.43 7.69
CA VAL A 16 -12.77 -19.57 6.99
C VAL A 16 -11.79 -19.07 5.94
N SER A 17 -10.56 -19.57 5.98
CA SER A 17 -9.53 -19.31 4.96
C SER A 17 -9.15 -20.61 4.26
N ALA A 18 -8.93 -20.57 2.95
CA ALA A 18 -8.40 -21.70 2.19
C ALA A 18 -6.92 -21.45 1.87
N THR A 19 -6.06 -22.44 2.12
CA THR A 19 -4.63 -22.33 1.85
C THR A 19 -4.04 -23.63 1.30
N ASN A 20 -2.97 -23.50 0.52
CA ASN A 20 -2.12 -24.62 0.09
C ASN A 20 -0.99 -24.90 1.09
N LEU A 21 -0.75 -23.99 2.05
CA LEU A 21 0.21 -24.20 3.12
C LEU A 21 -0.28 -25.31 4.06
N ARG A 22 0.65 -26.11 4.56
CA ARG A 22 0.39 -27.01 5.68
C ARG A 22 0.52 -26.19 6.96
N VAL A 23 -0.57 -26.02 7.68
CA VAL A 23 -0.63 -25.16 8.87
C VAL A 23 -1.24 -25.97 10.00
N SER A 24 -0.56 -26.00 11.15
CA SER A 24 -1.12 -26.63 12.36
C SER A 24 -2.21 -25.74 12.98
N THR A 25 -2.98 -26.29 13.91
CA THR A 25 -4.08 -25.55 14.56
C THR A 25 -3.61 -24.34 15.35
N ASP A 26 -2.44 -24.43 15.99
CA ASP A 26 -1.79 -23.35 16.75
C ASP A 26 -1.21 -22.26 15.85
N GLU A 27 -0.86 -22.58 14.60
CA GLU A 27 -0.35 -21.60 13.62
C GLU A 27 -1.46 -20.91 12.82
N ALA A 28 -2.67 -21.46 12.81
CA ALA A 28 -3.78 -21.02 11.96
C ALA A 28 -4.09 -19.53 12.15
N GLU A 29 -4.15 -19.07 13.40
CA GLU A 29 -4.41 -17.66 13.71
C GLU A 29 -3.27 -16.75 13.24
N ALA A 30 -2.01 -17.15 13.43
CA ALA A 30 -0.86 -16.38 13.00
C ALA A 30 -0.81 -16.24 11.46
N VAL A 31 -1.12 -17.31 10.73
CA VAL A 31 -1.21 -17.29 9.26
C VAL A 31 -2.34 -16.38 8.79
N CYS A 32 -3.53 -16.50 9.36
CA CYS A 32 -4.66 -15.63 9.02
C CYS A 32 -4.38 -14.16 9.37
N ARG A 33 -3.75 -13.88 10.52
CA ARG A 33 -3.33 -12.53 10.90
C ARG A 33 -2.33 -11.95 9.91
N ARG A 34 -1.34 -12.72 9.48
CA ARG A 34 -0.40 -12.30 8.43
C ARG A 34 -1.10 -12.03 7.10
N TYR A 35 -2.11 -12.82 6.75
CA TYR A 35 -2.90 -12.58 5.54
C TYR A 35 -3.76 -11.31 5.63
N SER A 36 -4.14 -10.87 6.84
CA SER A 36 -4.89 -9.62 7.01
C SER A 36 -4.11 -8.39 6.52
N SER A 37 -2.77 -8.43 6.59
CA SER A 37 -1.87 -7.43 6.01
C SER A 37 -2.01 -7.27 4.49
N ARG A 38 -2.64 -8.21 3.77
CA ARG A 38 -2.94 -8.07 2.32
C ARG A 38 -3.72 -6.79 2.01
N TRP A 39 -4.56 -6.32 2.93
CA TRP A 39 -5.30 -5.07 2.77
C TRP A 39 -4.38 -3.87 2.51
N GLN A 40 -3.13 -3.90 2.96
CA GLN A 40 -2.15 -2.84 2.69
C GLN A 40 -1.97 -2.59 1.20
N ILE A 41 -1.98 -3.64 0.36
CA ILE A 41 -1.88 -3.50 -1.10
C ILE A 41 -3.04 -2.69 -1.67
N GLU A 42 -4.25 -2.86 -1.12
CA GLU A 42 -5.43 -2.09 -1.57
C GLU A 42 -5.30 -0.61 -1.18
N ASN A 43 -4.72 -0.33 -0.02
CA ASN A 43 -4.44 1.04 0.40
C ASN A 43 -3.34 1.68 -0.48
N GLU A 44 -2.25 0.96 -0.80
CA GLU A 44 -1.20 1.44 -1.72
C GLU A 44 -1.76 1.80 -3.08
N TYR A 45 -2.58 0.92 -3.64
CA TYR A 45 -3.23 1.16 -4.93
C TYR A 45 -4.15 2.37 -4.92
N LYS A 46 -4.79 2.69 -3.78
CA LYS A 46 -5.59 3.91 -3.63
C LYS A 46 -4.69 5.14 -3.69
N SER A 47 -3.56 5.15 -2.97
CA SER A 47 -2.62 6.27 -3.01
C SER A 47 -2.01 6.47 -4.40
N ILE A 48 -1.61 5.38 -5.07
CA ILE A 48 -1.12 5.46 -6.47
C ILE A 48 -2.17 6.11 -7.37
N LYS A 49 -3.43 5.67 -7.29
CA LYS A 49 -4.51 6.16 -8.17
C LYS A 49 -4.97 7.58 -7.86
N ASN A 50 -5.00 7.97 -6.59
CA ASN A 50 -5.59 9.24 -6.17
C ASN A 50 -4.55 10.36 -6.07
N ASP A 51 -3.33 10.05 -5.65
CA ASP A 51 -2.31 11.06 -5.32
C ASP A 51 -1.25 11.19 -6.43
N PHE A 52 -0.89 10.09 -7.11
CA PHE A 52 0.23 10.08 -8.07
C PHE A 52 -0.17 9.90 -9.53
N LEU A 53 -1.32 9.27 -9.82
CA LEU A 53 -1.74 8.98 -11.18
C LEU A 53 -2.30 10.23 -11.87
N ALA A 54 -1.56 10.72 -12.85
CA ALA A 54 -2.02 11.82 -13.69
C ALA A 54 -3.29 11.46 -14.48
N LYS A 55 -4.27 12.37 -14.48
CA LYS A 55 -5.49 12.23 -15.29
C LYS A 55 -5.14 12.41 -16.76
N THR A 56 -5.47 11.44 -17.59
CA THR A 56 -5.27 11.49 -19.05
C THR A 56 -6.57 11.18 -19.79
N SER A 57 -6.83 11.91 -20.88
CA SER A 57 -7.91 11.62 -21.82
C SER A 57 -7.47 10.70 -22.97
N SER A 58 -6.18 10.35 -23.04
CA SER A 58 -5.62 9.56 -24.13
C SER A 58 -6.16 8.13 -24.14
N LYS A 59 -6.56 7.68 -25.33
CA LYS A 59 -7.02 6.30 -25.55
C LYS A 59 -5.88 5.32 -25.86
N ASP A 60 -4.67 5.80 -26.13
CA ASP A 60 -3.51 4.94 -26.36
C ASP A 60 -3.10 4.20 -25.07
N TYR A 61 -2.99 2.88 -25.15
CA TYR A 61 -2.58 2.05 -24.01
C TYR A 61 -1.16 2.38 -23.54
N ARG A 62 -0.27 2.80 -24.45
CA ARG A 62 1.13 3.15 -24.13
C ARG A 62 1.20 4.34 -23.20
N VAL A 63 0.37 5.34 -23.47
CA VAL A 63 0.26 6.56 -22.64
C VAL A 63 -0.30 6.21 -21.26
N ARG A 64 -1.36 5.41 -21.19
CA ARG A 64 -1.93 4.97 -19.89
C ARG A 64 -0.95 4.10 -19.11
N LEU A 65 -0.23 3.20 -19.77
CA LEU A 65 0.77 2.35 -19.14
C LEU A 65 1.94 3.19 -18.61
N PHE A 66 2.42 4.15 -19.39
CA PHE A 66 3.46 5.08 -18.95
C PHE A 66 3.04 5.82 -17.69
N TYR A 67 1.86 6.46 -17.68
CA TYR A 67 1.38 7.17 -16.49
C TYR A 67 1.21 6.24 -15.29
N PHE A 68 0.75 5.02 -15.49
CA PHE A 68 0.63 4.05 -14.40
C PHE A 68 2.00 3.67 -13.82
N VAL A 69 2.96 3.29 -14.67
CA VAL A 69 4.33 2.94 -14.21
C VAL A 69 4.99 4.14 -13.53
N PHE A 70 4.82 5.34 -14.09
CA PHE A 70 5.35 6.56 -13.51
C PHE A 70 4.73 6.86 -12.12
N ALA A 71 3.42 6.70 -11.97
CA ALA A 71 2.74 6.85 -10.68
C ALA A 71 3.24 5.85 -9.64
N VAL A 72 3.49 4.60 -10.04
CA VAL A 72 4.09 3.57 -9.17
C VAL A 72 5.51 3.96 -8.75
N LEU A 73 6.32 4.50 -9.65
CA LEU A 73 7.66 5.00 -9.32
C LEU A 73 7.61 6.14 -8.31
N LEU A 74 6.73 7.13 -8.50
CA LEU A 74 6.54 8.23 -7.56
C LEU A 74 6.09 7.75 -6.18
N HIS A 75 5.15 6.80 -6.15
CA HIS A 75 4.71 6.18 -4.90
C HIS A 75 5.86 5.47 -4.16
N ASN A 76 6.70 4.72 -4.88
CA ASN A 76 7.85 4.04 -4.29
C ASN A 76 8.89 5.03 -3.74
N ILE A 77 9.14 6.14 -4.45
CA ILE A 77 10.02 7.21 -3.98
C ILE A 77 9.47 7.81 -2.70
N TRP A 78 8.17 8.13 -2.66
CA TRP A 78 7.52 8.65 -1.47
C TRP A 78 7.63 7.69 -0.27
N ARG A 79 7.34 6.39 -0.46
CA ARG A 79 7.48 5.38 0.60
C ARG A 79 8.92 5.22 1.09
N LEU A 80 9.89 5.31 0.20
CA LEU A 80 11.31 5.28 0.57
C LEU A 80 11.69 6.53 1.39
N THR A 81 11.24 7.71 0.98
CA THR A 81 11.46 8.96 1.73
C THR A 81 10.83 8.90 3.12
N ASP A 82 9.59 8.44 3.24
CA ASP A 82 8.91 8.24 4.52
C ASP A 82 9.70 7.28 5.43
N PHE A 83 10.17 6.16 4.88
CA PHE A 83 10.99 5.19 5.59
C PHE A 83 12.30 5.80 6.11
N LEU A 84 13.02 6.54 5.25
CA LEU A 84 14.27 7.20 5.61
C LEU A 84 14.05 8.28 6.68
N LEU A 85 12.94 9.01 6.61
CA LEU A 85 12.59 10.04 7.59
C LEU A 85 12.34 9.42 8.97
N LYS A 86 11.52 8.37 9.04
CA LYS A 86 11.27 7.65 10.30
C LYS A 86 12.55 7.05 10.88
N ALA A 87 13.40 6.48 10.03
CA ALA A 87 14.71 5.96 10.45
C ALA A 87 15.62 7.05 11.02
N ALA A 88 15.57 8.28 10.48
CA ALA A 88 16.34 9.41 10.96
C ALA A 88 15.81 9.98 12.29
N VAL A 89 14.48 9.98 12.49
CA VAL A 89 13.82 10.49 13.71
C VAL A 89 13.79 9.45 14.83
N GLY A 90 14.10 8.19 14.52
CA GLY A 90 14.06 7.09 15.49
C GLY A 90 12.65 6.65 15.87
N GLU A 91 11.68 6.92 14.99
CA GLU A 91 10.29 6.51 15.17
C GLU A 91 10.08 5.02 14.88
N GLU A 92 8.96 4.46 15.34
CA GLU A 92 8.60 3.08 15.03
C GLU A 92 8.38 2.88 13.52
N MET A 93 8.85 1.73 13.02
CA MET A 93 8.71 1.33 11.62
C MET A 93 7.30 0.80 11.34
N ASP A 94 6.31 1.69 11.46
CA ASP A 94 4.93 1.38 11.13
C ASP A 94 4.62 1.68 9.65
N TYR A 95 3.42 1.30 9.25
CA TYR A 95 2.97 1.55 7.89
C TYR A 95 2.42 2.98 7.68
N ALA A 96 1.92 3.62 8.73
CA ALA A 96 1.26 4.92 8.65
C ALA A 96 2.29 5.99 8.26
N PRO A 97 2.15 6.66 7.12
CA PRO A 97 3.18 7.59 6.68
C PRO A 97 3.28 8.78 7.65
N MET A 98 4.50 9.16 8.00
CA MET A 98 4.83 10.38 8.73
C MET A 98 4.65 11.60 7.83
N LEU A 99 5.04 11.47 6.55
CA LEU A 99 4.77 12.45 5.50
C LEU A 99 3.71 11.89 4.55
N THR A 100 2.54 12.51 4.47
CA THR A 100 1.49 12.04 3.57
C THR A 100 1.89 12.21 2.09
N ALA A 101 1.25 11.46 1.20
CA ALA A 101 1.51 11.55 -0.23
C ALA A 101 1.23 12.98 -0.77
N GLY A 102 0.15 13.62 -0.28
CA GLY A 102 -0.20 14.99 -0.63
C GLY A 102 0.87 15.99 -0.23
N GLU A 103 1.33 15.94 1.03
CA GLU A 103 2.41 16.81 1.52
C GLU A 103 3.71 16.61 0.74
N CYS A 104 4.05 15.36 0.39
CA CYS A 104 5.22 15.07 -0.44
C CYS A 104 5.11 15.71 -1.83
N VAL A 105 3.93 15.63 -2.47
CA VAL A 105 3.69 16.23 -3.79
C VAL A 105 3.72 17.76 -3.71
N GLU A 106 3.14 18.35 -2.67
CA GLU A 106 3.20 19.79 -2.43
C GLU A 106 4.64 20.28 -2.21
N LEU A 107 5.41 19.55 -1.40
CA LEU A 107 6.82 19.89 -1.12
C LEU A 107 7.66 19.84 -2.39
N VAL A 108 7.52 18.79 -3.20
CA VAL A 108 8.21 18.71 -4.50
C VAL A 108 7.76 19.83 -5.43
N SER A 109 6.46 20.09 -5.52
CA SER A 109 5.90 21.15 -6.37
C SER A 109 6.41 22.54 -5.98
N SER A 110 6.63 22.79 -4.68
CA SER A 110 7.18 24.06 -4.18
C SER A 110 8.63 24.32 -4.61
N THR A 111 9.37 23.28 -4.95
CA THR A 111 10.77 23.38 -5.41
C THR A 111 10.91 23.52 -6.92
N LEU A 112 9.83 23.24 -7.66
CA LEU A 112 9.83 23.37 -9.12
C LEU A 112 9.71 24.85 -9.52
N PRO A 113 10.45 25.29 -10.55
CA PRO A 113 10.25 26.63 -11.09
C PRO A 113 8.80 26.79 -11.58
N PRO A 114 8.23 28.00 -11.50
CA PRO A 114 6.89 28.24 -12.01
C PRO A 114 6.83 27.85 -13.49
N PRO A 115 5.71 27.27 -13.96
CA PRO A 115 5.51 27.04 -15.37
C PRO A 115 5.52 28.39 -16.10
N ASP A 116 6.21 28.45 -17.23
CA ASP A 116 6.23 29.60 -18.15
C ASP A 116 4.81 29.98 -18.65
#